data_AF-A0A4Y3TUD5-F1
#
_entry.id   AF-A0A4Y3TUD5-F1
#
_cell.length_a   1.000
_cell.length_b   1.000
_cell.length_c   1.000
_cell.angle_alpha   90.00
_cell.angle_beta   90.00
_cell.angle_gamma   90.00
#
_symmetry.space_group_name_H-M   'P 1'
#
loop_
_entity.id
_entity.type
_entity.pdbx_description
1 polymer ?
#
loop_
_entity_poly.entity_id
_entity_poly.type
_entity_poly.pdbx_seq_one_letter_code
_entity_poly.pdbx_strand_id
1 'polypeptide(L)'
;MARRFFSWLVIFFLLGGCFPSIAACARQAQTVLPTYDGPQQQTALFYQWYVRAASHAARLCAGGAGGSVLDDPMVGRFISPELLDSLREAGRGDCKQKLEAVSAYFLHTNRVGFGQEMPSEVMPVVQTASRALVQVQVGKALLCVRLRHEREGWRIFRVEPQGVPARVTCIE
;
A
#
# COMPACT_ATOMS: atom_id res chain seq x y z
N MET A 1 59.13 60.61 -6.35
CA MET A 1 59.87 60.30 -5.10
C MET A 1 60.11 58.80 -5.04
N ALA A 2 61.38 58.40 -5.08
CA ALA A 2 61.79 57.03 -4.78
C ALA A 2 62.01 56.89 -3.28
N ARG A 3 61.59 55.78 -2.66
CA ARG A 3 62.32 55.10 -1.58
C ARG A 3 61.66 53.77 -1.19
N ARG A 4 62.47 52.72 -1.33
CA ARG A 4 62.28 51.36 -0.81
C ARG A 4 62.60 51.33 0.68
N PHE A 5 61.89 50.52 1.47
CA PHE A 5 62.39 49.87 2.68
C PHE A 5 61.67 48.51 2.79
N PHE A 6 62.35 47.42 2.47
CA PHE A 6 63.16 46.55 3.35
C PHE A 6 62.34 45.41 3.98
N SER A 7 62.66 44.23 3.47
CA SER A 7 62.25 42.88 3.88
C SER A 7 62.97 42.45 5.14
N TRP A 8 62.27 41.89 6.13
CA TRP A 8 62.71 40.85 7.07
C TRP A 8 61.45 40.18 7.66
N LEU A 9 61.37 38.95 8.16
CA LEU A 9 62.03 37.66 7.95
C LEU A 9 61.26 36.72 8.93
N VAL A 10 60.68 35.62 8.42
CA VAL A 10 60.51 34.28 9.05
C VAL A 10 59.89 34.17 10.46
N ILE A 11 58.90 33.28 10.62
CA ILE A 11 58.94 32.09 11.50
C ILE A 11 57.76 31.15 11.15
N PHE A 12 58.11 29.94 10.70
CA PHE A 12 57.27 28.75 10.72
C PHE A 12 57.23 28.20 12.15
N PHE A 13 56.07 27.77 12.66
CA PHE A 13 55.96 26.49 13.40
C PHE A 13 54.49 26.08 13.57
N LEU A 14 54.32 24.77 13.59
CA LEU A 14 53.12 23.96 13.48
C LEU A 14 52.32 23.86 14.80
N LEU A 15 51.13 23.25 14.65
CA LEU A 15 50.33 22.49 15.62
C LEU A 15 49.23 23.24 16.37
N GLY A 16 47.99 22.89 16.01
CA GLY A 16 46.92 22.75 16.99
C GLY A 16 45.59 23.34 16.54
N GLY A 17 44.63 22.48 16.19
CA GLY A 17 43.22 22.79 16.41
C GLY A 17 42.32 22.77 15.18
N CYS A 18 41.88 21.56 14.83
CA CYS A 18 40.47 21.20 14.75
C CYS A 18 39.52 21.80 13.67
N PHE A 19 38.99 20.85 12.90
CA PHE A 19 37.72 20.80 12.13
C PHE A 19 37.70 21.32 10.68
N PRO A 20 37.83 20.40 9.70
CA PRO A 20 37.35 20.63 8.35
C PRO A 20 35.82 20.50 8.32
N SER A 21 35.11 21.60 8.01
CA SER A 21 33.71 21.50 7.59
C SER A 21 33.69 20.91 6.18
N ILE A 22 33.50 19.59 6.15
CA ILE A 22 33.25 18.79 4.97
C ILE A 22 32.03 19.41 4.27
N ALA A 23 32.24 19.85 3.04
CA ALA A 23 31.18 20.03 2.06
C ALA A 23 30.54 18.64 1.85
N ALA A 24 29.60 18.30 2.71
CA ALA A 24 28.76 17.14 2.56
C ALA A 24 27.85 17.45 1.37
N CYS A 25 28.24 16.89 0.22
CA CYS A 25 27.33 16.57 -0.86
C CYS A 25 26.10 15.93 -0.22
N ALA A 26 25.02 16.70 -0.08
CA ALA A 26 23.71 16.18 0.22
C ALA A 26 23.31 15.32 -0.98
N ARG A 27 23.83 14.08 -1.02
CA ARG A 27 23.13 12.99 -1.68
C ARG A 27 21.74 13.05 -1.09
N GLN A 28 20.80 13.53 -1.90
CA GLN A 28 19.38 13.32 -1.68
C GLN A 28 19.26 11.88 -1.20
N ALA A 29 18.93 11.73 0.08
CA ALA A 29 18.45 10.48 0.60
C ALA A 29 17.33 10.12 -0.36
N GLN A 30 17.58 9.11 -1.20
CA GLN A 30 16.51 8.39 -1.84
C GLN A 30 15.60 8.03 -0.68
N THR A 31 14.42 8.66 -0.66
CA THR A 31 13.31 8.15 0.12
C THR A 31 13.04 6.78 -0.47
N VAL A 32 13.74 5.78 0.07
CA VAL A 32 13.35 4.39 -0.04
C VAL A 32 11.93 4.40 0.50
N LEU A 33 10.96 4.33 -0.41
CA LEU A 33 9.56 4.11 -0.07
C LEU A 33 9.56 2.98 0.97
N PRO A 34 8.85 3.13 2.11
CA PRO A 34 8.86 2.11 3.14
C PRO A 34 8.55 0.77 2.49
N THR A 35 9.51 -0.16 2.56
CA THR A 35 9.26 -1.57 2.29
C THR A 35 8.07 -1.94 3.16
N TYR A 36 6.93 -2.24 2.52
CA TYR A 36 5.72 -2.64 3.24
C TYR A 36 6.04 -3.94 3.95
N ASP A 37 6.21 -3.87 5.28
CA ASP A 37 6.68 -4.93 6.14
C ASP A 37 5.57 -5.98 6.30
N GLY A 38 5.51 -6.89 5.32
CA GLY A 38 4.79 -8.14 5.38
C GLY A 38 3.38 -8.14 4.78
N PRO A 39 2.89 -9.34 4.40
CA PRO A 39 1.60 -9.52 3.72
C PRO A 39 0.40 -9.08 4.58
N GLN A 40 0.51 -9.17 5.91
CA GLN A 40 -0.53 -8.74 6.84
C GLN A 40 -0.71 -7.22 6.81
N GLN A 41 0.40 -6.46 6.91
CA GLN A 41 0.37 -5.01 6.85
C GLN A 41 -0.16 -4.53 5.50
N GLN A 42 0.28 -5.17 4.41
CA GLN A 42 -0.23 -4.88 3.07
C GLN A 42 -1.75 -5.09 2.98
N THR A 43 -2.25 -6.18 3.58
CA THR A 43 -3.69 -6.48 3.62
C THR A 43 -4.45 -5.45 4.45
N ALA A 44 -3.93 -5.05 5.62
CA ALA A 44 -4.55 -4.03 6.46
C ALA A 44 -4.62 -2.67 5.75
N LEU A 45 -3.54 -2.26 5.09
CA LEU A 45 -3.48 -1.02 4.31
C LEU A 45 -4.44 -1.02 3.12
N PHE A 46 -4.57 -2.17 2.46
CA PHE A 46 -5.57 -2.35 1.40
C PHE A 46 -6.97 -2.04 1.91
N TYR A 47 -7.42 -2.67 3.00
CA TYR A 47 -8.78 -2.45 3.51
C TYR A 47 -8.98 -1.01 4.01
N GLN A 48 -7.96 -0.40 4.62
CA GLN A 48 -8.02 1.01 5.05
C GLN A 48 -8.17 1.97 3.85
N TRP A 49 -7.51 1.70 2.74
CA TRP A 49 -7.71 2.44 1.50
C TRP A 49 -9.08 2.12 0.88
N TYR A 50 -9.44 0.85 0.77
CA TYR A 50 -10.64 0.36 0.10
C TYR A 50 -11.92 0.96 0.71
N VAL A 51 -12.05 0.97 2.03
CA VAL A 51 -13.18 1.57 2.76
C VAL A 51 -13.39 3.04 2.37
N ARG A 52 -12.29 3.81 2.28
CA ARG A 52 -12.34 5.23 1.88
C ARG A 52 -12.68 5.40 0.41
N ALA A 53 -12.06 4.61 -0.46
CA ALA A 53 -12.31 4.64 -1.90
C ALA A 53 -13.75 4.25 -2.24
N ALA A 54 -14.29 3.18 -1.63
CA ALA A 54 -15.66 2.73 -1.79
C ALA A 54 -16.67 3.79 -1.30
N SER A 55 -16.40 4.43 -0.16
CA SER A 55 -17.22 5.53 0.35
C SER A 55 -17.22 6.74 -0.58
N HIS A 56 -16.07 7.05 -1.21
CA HIS A 56 -15.99 8.13 -2.20
C HIS A 56 -16.76 7.79 -3.48
N ALA A 57 -16.54 6.59 -4.03
CA ALA A 57 -17.27 6.09 -5.20
C ALA A 57 -18.79 6.08 -4.98
N ALA A 58 -19.25 5.65 -3.80
CA ALA A 58 -20.67 5.68 -3.44
C ALA A 58 -21.27 7.09 -3.53
N ARG A 59 -20.53 8.11 -3.07
CA ARG A 59 -20.97 9.52 -3.16
C ARG A 59 -21.02 10.00 -4.60
N LEU A 60 -20.05 9.63 -5.44
CA LEU A 60 -20.05 9.96 -6.86
C LEU A 60 -21.21 9.29 -7.61
N CYS A 61 -21.50 8.02 -7.30
CA CYS A 61 -22.66 7.32 -7.84
C CYS A 61 -23.97 8.03 -7.46
N ALA A 62 -24.12 8.44 -6.19
CA ALA A 62 -25.30 9.17 -5.72
C ALA A 62 -25.46 10.56 -6.38
N GLY A 63 -24.35 11.22 -6.71
CA GLY A 63 -24.32 12.50 -7.40
C GLY A 63 -24.42 12.42 -8.93
N GLY A 64 -24.55 11.22 -9.51
CA GLY A 64 -24.67 11.01 -10.96
C GLY A 64 -23.37 11.17 -11.76
N ALA A 65 -22.24 11.43 -11.11
CA ALA A 65 -20.95 11.64 -11.78
C ALA A 65 -20.33 10.33 -12.32
N GLY A 66 -20.76 9.17 -11.80
CA GLY A 66 -20.16 7.88 -12.13
C GLY A 66 -18.76 7.73 -11.52
N GLY A 67 -18.37 6.49 -11.20
CA GLY A 67 -17.02 6.19 -10.70
C GLY A 67 -16.90 4.78 -10.14
N SER A 68 -15.73 4.18 -10.29
CA SER A 68 -15.39 2.88 -9.70
C SER A 68 -14.21 2.99 -8.76
N VAL A 69 -14.18 2.14 -7.73
CA VAL A 69 -12.98 1.95 -6.88
C VAL A 69 -11.80 1.45 -7.72
N LEU A 70 -12.06 0.76 -8.82
CA LEU A 70 -11.05 0.23 -9.73
C LEU A 70 -10.42 1.29 -10.65
N ASP A 71 -10.96 2.51 -10.65
CA ASP A 71 -10.44 3.65 -11.42
C ASP A 71 -9.41 4.46 -10.61
N ASP A 72 -9.33 4.25 -9.30
CA ASP A 72 -8.35 4.91 -8.43
C ASP A 72 -6.94 4.40 -8.77
N PRO A 73 -5.98 5.29 -9.09
CA PRO A 73 -4.62 4.89 -9.49
C PRO A 73 -3.86 4.13 -8.40
N MET A 74 -4.28 4.23 -7.14
CA MET A 74 -3.66 3.51 -6.02
C MET A 74 -4.01 2.02 -5.99
N VAL A 75 -5.05 1.58 -6.72
CA VAL A 75 -5.52 0.19 -6.69
C VAL A 75 -4.43 -0.82 -7.05
N GLY A 76 -3.57 -0.48 -8.03
CA GLY A 76 -2.47 -1.32 -8.49
C GLY A 76 -1.34 -1.49 -7.47
N ARG A 77 -1.34 -0.71 -6.38
CA ARG A 77 -0.42 -0.89 -5.25
C ARG A 77 -0.84 -2.03 -4.33
N PHE A 78 -2.10 -2.44 -4.38
CA PHE A 78 -2.64 -3.45 -3.48
C PHE A 78 -3.03 -4.74 -4.19
N ILE A 79 -3.50 -4.64 -5.43
CA ILE A 79 -4.09 -5.74 -6.18
C ILE A 79 -3.19 -6.12 -7.35
N SER A 80 -3.11 -7.41 -7.68
CA SER A 80 -2.37 -7.87 -8.85
C SER A 80 -3.04 -7.40 -10.15
N PRO A 81 -2.28 -7.15 -11.23
CA PRO A 81 -2.85 -6.72 -12.50
C PRO A 81 -3.93 -7.67 -13.04
N GLU A 82 -3.74 -8.98 -12.93
CA GLU A 82 -4.68 -9.98 -13.45
C GLU A 82 -5.99 -9.99 -12.68
N LEU A 83 -5.96 -9.80 -11.35
CA LEU A 83 -7.17 -9.68 -10.56
C LEU A 83 -7.89 -8.37 -10.89
N LEU A 84 -7.15 -7.26 -11.05
CA LEU A 84 -7.72 -5.98 -11.44
C LEU A 84 -8.42 -6.05 -12.81
N ASP A 85 -7.80 -6.67 -13.80
CA ASP A 85 -8.37 -6.87 -15.13
C ASP A 85 -9.61 -7.78 -15.06
N SER A 86 -9.55 -8.89 -14.33
CA SER A 86 -10.70 -9.78 -14.11
C SER A 86 -11.90 -9.06 -13.50
N LEU A 87 -11.65 -8.19 -12.51
CA LEU A 87 -12.72 -7.41 -11.86
C LEU A 87 -13.30 -6.34 -12.79
N ARG A 88 -12.48 -5.73 -13.65
CA ARG A 88 -12.94 -4.77 -14.66
C ARG A 88 -13.80 -5.45 -15.72
N GLU A 89 -13.40 -6.63 -16.19
CA GLU A 89 -14.16 -7.41 -17.18
C GLU A 89 -15.49 -7.92 -16.62
N ALA A 90 -15.51 -8.34 -15.35
CA ALA A 90 -16.72 -8.76 -14.66
C ALA A 90 -17.67 -7.60 -14.35
N GLY A 91 -17.13 -6.38 -14.19
CA GLY A 91 -17.87 -5.17 -13.84
C GLY A 91 -18.79 -4.67 -14.95
N ARG A 92 -20.03 -5.16 -14.97
CA ARG A 92 -21.10 -4.67 -15.86
C ARG A 92 -22.14 -3.87 -15.08
N GLY A 93 -22.90 -3.03 -15.79
CA GLY A 93 -24.01 -2.29 -15.21
C GLY A 93 -23.70 -0.84 -14.83
N ASP A 94 -24.60 -0.23 -14.09
CA ASP A 94 -24.48 1.15 -13.63
C ASP A 94 -23.43 1.31 -12.50
N CYS A 95 -23.19 2.55 -12.09
CA CYS A 95 -22.21 2.89 -11.06
C CYS A 95 -22.41 2.11 -9.74
N LYS A 96 -23.67 1.97 -9.32
CA LYS A 96 -24.01 1.29 -8.08
C LYS A 96 -23.79 -0.22 -8.20
N GLN A 97 -24.22 -0.81 -9.31
CA GLN A 97 -24.02 -2.25 -9.58
C GLN A 97 -22.54 -2.62 -9.62
N LYS A 98 -21.69 -1.78 -10.25
CA LYS A 98 -20.24 -1.97 -10.25
C LYS A 98 -19.65 -1.91 -8.85
N LEU A 99 -20.06 -0.93 -8.04
CA LEU A 99 -19.59 -0.81 -6.66
C LEU A 99 -20.04 -1.97 -5.77
N GLU A 100 -21.27 -2.46 -5.96
CA GLU A 100 -21.81 -3.65 -5.27
C GLU A 100 -21.02 -4.90 -5.64
N ALA A 101 -20.74 -5.12 -6.93
CA ALA A 101 -19.97 -6.28 -7.39
C ALA A 101 -18.55 -6.31 -6.81
N VAL A 102 -17.85 -5.16 -6.83
CA VAL A 102 -16.49 -5.04 -6.25
C VAL A 102 -16.53 -5.23 -4.73
N SER A 103 -17.55 -4.68 -4.05
CA SER A 103 -17.72 -4.85 -2.60
C SER A 103 -18.06 -6.28 -2.21
N ALA A 104 -18.89 -6.97 -2.99
CA ALA A 104 -19.18 -8.38 -2.80
C ALA A 104 -17.91 -9.22 -2.91
N TYR A 105 -16.99 -8.88 -3.81
CA TYR A 105 -15.72 -9.58 -3.94
C TYR A 105 -14.78 -9.39 -2.74
N PHE A 106 -14.58 -8.14 -2.29
CA PHE A 106 -13.59 -7.86 -1.24
C PHE A 106 -14.11 -7.99 0.18
N LEU A 107 -15.40 -7.74 0.41
CA LEU A 107 -15.99 -7.75 1.75
C LEU A 107 -16.88 -8.97 1.99
N HIS A 108 -17.24 -9.73 0.94
CA HIS A 108 -18.21 -10.84 0.98
C HIS A 108 -19.47 -10.50 1.78
N THR A 109 -19.96 -9.26 1.61
CA THR A 109 -21.17 -8.76 2.26
C THR A 109 -22.22 -8.41 1.22
N ASN A 110 -23.45 -8.81 1.50
CA ASN A 110 -24.63 -8.48 0.69
C ASN A 110 -25.34 -7.21 1.19
N ARG A 111 -24.79 -6.53 2.20
CA ARG A 111 -25.44 -5.37 2.81
C ARG A 111 -25.17 -4.10 2.02
N VAL A 112 -26.25 -3.38 1.74
CA VAL A 112 -26.23 -2.03 1.17
C VAL A 112 -25.78 -1.06 2.27
N GLY A 113 -24.47 -0.87 2.33
CA GLY A 113 -23.78 -0.10 3.37
C GLY A 113 -22.30 -0.09 3.04
N PHE A 114 -21.98 0.48 1.88
CA PHE A 114 -20.67 0.37 1.23
C PHE A 114 -19.53 0.76 2.17
N GLY A 115 -18.56 -0.15 2.34
CA GLY A 115 -17.24 0.19 2.87
C GLY A 115 -17.22 0.81 4.27
N GLN A 116 -18.11 0.43 5.19
CA GLN A 116 -18.02 0.91 6.58
C GLN A 116 -17.34 -0.07 7.53
N GLU A 117 -17.27 -1.34 7.17
CA GLU A 117 -16.68 -2.36 8.02
C GLU A 117 -15.17 -2.42 7.77
N MET A 118 -14.42 -1.78 8.67
CA MET A 118 -12.98 -2.00 8.78
C MET A 118 -12.71 -3.41 9.29
N PRO A 119 -11.59 -4.04 8.88
CA PRO A 119 -11.15 -5.28 9.51
C PRO A 119 -11.00 -5.10 11.01
N SER A 120 -11.60 -5.98 11.80
CA SER A 120 -11.37 -6.05 13.24
C SER A 120 -10.11 -6.85 13.57
N GLU A 121 -9.67 -7.71 12.65
CA GLU A 121 -8.52 -8.58 12.83
C GLU A 121 -7.89 -8.94 11.47
N VAL A 122 -6.55 -8.97 11.43
CA VAL A 122 -5.73 -9.36 10.27
C VAL A 122 -4.60 -10.25 10.78
N MET A 123 -4.66 -11.54 10.48
CA MET A 123 -3.71 -12.54 10.97
C MET A 123 -3.01 -13.25 9.82
N PRO A 124 -1.69 -13.48 9.89
CA PRO A 124 -1.03 -14.40 8.97
C PRO A 124 -1.48 -15.83 9.25
N VAL A 125 -1.68 -16.60 8.19
CA VAL A 125 -1.87 -18.06 8.29
C VAL A 125 -0.63 -18.77 7.76
N VAL A 126 -0.22 -18.43 6.54
CA VAL A 126 0.96 -19.00 5.87
C VAL A 126 1.72 -17.89 5.16
N GLN A 127 3.04 -17.92 5.21
CA GLN A 127 3.90 -17.02 4.44
C GLN A 127 5.13 -17.76 3.95
N THR A 128 5.39 -17.65 2.65
CA THR A 128 6.64 -18.05 2.00
C THR A 128 7.33 -16.80 1.42
N ALA A 129 8.45 -16.98 0.73
CA ALA A 129 9.15 -15.87 0.07
C ALA A 129 8.33 -15.20 -1.06
N SER A 130 7.37 -15.92 -1.66
CA SER A 130 6.63 -15.45 -2.84
C SER A 130 5.11 -15.49 -2.71
N ARG A 131 4.58 -16.14 -1.67
CA ARG A 131 3.14 -16.29 -1.44
C ARG A 131 2.81 -16.10 0.03
N ALA A 132 1.61 -15.59 0.29
CA ALA A 132 1.09 -15.48 1.63
C ALA A 132 -0.42 -15.67 1.65
N LEU A 133 -0.90 -16.14 2.78
CA LEU A 133 -2.29 -16.33 3.10
C LEU A 133 -2.58 -15.60 4.41
N VAL A 134 -3.47 -14.63 4.35
CA VAL A 134 -3.84 -13.77 5.47
C VAL A 134 -5.32 -13.95 5.74
N GLN A 135 -5.66 -14.24 6.98
CA GLN A 135 -7.02 -14.31 7.45
C GLN A 135 -7.46 -12.91 7.91
N VAL A 136 -8.65 -12.49 7.48
CA VAL A 136 -9.19 -11.16 7.79
C VAL A 136 -10.61 -11.28 8.28
N GLN A 137 -10.91 -10.71 9.45
CA GLN A 137 -12.28 -10.57 9.94
C GLN A 137 -12.80 -9.19 9.57
N VAL A 138 -13.83 -9.13 8.71
CA VAL A 138 -14.52 -7.91 8.28
C VAL A 138 -15.97 -8.01 8.71
N GLY A 139 -16.34 -7.27 9.76
CA GLY A 139 -17.66 -7.39 10.38
C GLY A 139 -17.95 -8.83 10.80
N LYS A 140 -18.91 -9.49 10.13
CA LYS A 140 -19.23 -10.91 10.36
C LYS A 140 -18.57 -11.86 9.36
N ALA A 141 -18.00 -11.33 8.28
CA ALA A 141 -17.34 -12.13 7.26
C ALA A 141 -15.91 -12.45 7.70
N LEU A 142 -15.53 -13.72 7.56
CA LEU A 142 -14.17 -14.17 7.75
C LEU A 142 -13.60 -14.54 6.38
N LEU A 143 -12.47 -13.95 6.01
CA LEU A 143 -11.93 -13.95 4.65
C LEU A 143 -10.53 -14.53 4.62
N CYS A 144 -10.24 -15.33 3.60
CA CYS A 144 -8.91 -15.76 3.23
C CYS A 144 -8.39 -14.88 2.07
N VAL A 145 -7.43 -14.02 2.37
CA VAL A 145 -6.78 -13.12 1.41
C VAL A 145 -5.46 -13.74 0.97
N ARG A 146 -5.33 -14.05 -0.32
CA ARG A 146 -4.11 -14.58 -0.91
C ARG A 146 -3.31 -13.47 -1.55
N LEU A 147 -2.05 -13.39 -1.15
CA LEU A 147 -1.08 -12.44 -1.68
C LEU A 147 0.07 -13.16 -2.36
N ARG A 148 0.63 -12.52 -3.38
CA ARG A 148 1.88 -12.93 -4.01
C ARG A 148 2.87 -11.78 -3.97
N HIS A 149 4.15 -12.09 -3.82
CA HIS A 149 5.21 -11.08 -3.83
C HIS A 149 5.60 -10.78 -5.27
N GLU A 150 5.35 -9.55 -5.71
CA GLU A 150 5.74 -9.03 -7.02
C GLU A 150 6.96 -8.11 -6.89
N ARG A 151 7.45 -7.58 -8.01
CA ARG A 151 8.63 -6.70 -8.05
C ARG A 151 8.53 -5.52 -7.08
N GLU A 152 7.32 -5.00 -6.89
CA GLU A 152 7.03 -3.81 -6.08
C GLU A 152 6.36 -4.14 -4.72
N GLY A 153 6.41 -5.41 -4.30
CA GLY A 153 5.90 -5.87 -3.01
C GLY A 153 4.70 -6.81 -3.11
N TRP A 154 4.02 -7.01 -1.99
CA TRP A 154 2.89 -7.92 -1.87
C TRP A 154 1.66 -7.39 -2.62
N ARG A 155 1.01 -8.26 -3.40
CA ARG A 155 -0.22 -7.96 -4.15
C ARG A 155 -1.27 -9.02 -3.89
N ILE A 156 -2.48 -8.58 -3.59
CA ILE A 156 -3.66 -9.44 -3.45
C ILE A 156 -4.03 -9.95 -4.84
N PHE A 157 -4.11 -11.27 -5.00
CA PHE A 157 -4.56 -11.88 -6.25
C PHE A 157 -5.83 -12.72 -6.07
N ARG A 158 -6.26 -12.96 -4.82
CA ARG A 158 -7.52 -13.65 -4.53
C ARG A 158 -8.07 -13.29 -3.14
N VAL A 159 -9.38 -13.17 -3.04
CA VAL A 159 -10.11 -13.08 -1.78
C VAL A 159 -11.24 -14.10 -1.78
N GLU A 160 -11.28 -14.96 -0.77
CA GLU A 160 -12.25 -16.05 -0.65
C GLU A 160 -12.95 -15.97 0.71
N PRO A 161 -14.26 -16.25 0.79
CA PRO A 161 -14.93 -16.34 2.07
C PRO A 161 -14.52 -17.64 2.76
N GLN A 162 -14.28 -17.58 4.06
CA GLN A 162 -14.09 -18.76 4.86
C GLN A 162 -15.46 -19.39 5.13
N GLY A 163 -15.74 -20.52 4.50
CA GLY A 163 -17.01 -21.23 4.69
C GLY A 163 -17.20 -21.63 6.16
N VAL A 164 -18.42 -21.47 6.68
CA VAL A 164 -18.86 -22.12 7.93
C VAL A 164 -19.33 -23.53 7.52
N PRO A 165 -18.79 -24.64 8.06
CA PRO A 165 -18.07 -24.80 9.32
C PRO A 165 -16.55 -24.87 9.14
N ALA A 166 -15.82 -24.91 10.27
CA ALA A 166 -14.38 -24.94 10.52
C ALA A 166 -13.49 -25.97 9.73
N ARG A 167 -13.93 -26.44 8.57
CA ARG A 167 -13.21 -27.34 7.66
C ARG A 167 -12.70 -26.67 6.39
N VAL A 168 -13.13 -25.44 6.09
CA VAL A 168 -12.42 -24.58 5.13
C VAL A 168 -11.52 -23.67 5.94
N THR A 169 -10.45 -24.23 6.50
CA THR A 169 -9.33 -23.40 6.96
C THR A 169 -8.74 -22.70 5.75
N CYS A 170 -8.15 -21.52 5.92
CA CYS A 170 -7.31 -20.95 4.88
C CYS A 170 -6.15 -21.94 4.65
N ILE A 171 -6.25 -22.80 3.63
CA ILE A 171 -5.28 -23.82 3.26
C ILE A 171 -4.54 -23.33 2.01
N GLU A 172 -3.22 -23.56 1.95
CA GLU A 172 -2.36 -23.12 0.86
C GLU A 172 -2.77 -23.68 -0.51
#